data_AF-A0A7M4DPV5-F1
#
_entry.id   AF-A0A7M4DPV5-F1
#
_cell.length_a   1.000
_cell.length_b   1.000
_cell.length_c   1.000
_cell.angle_alpha   90.00
_cell.angle_beta   90.00
_cell.angle_gamma   90.00
#
_symmetry.space_group_name_H-M   'P 1'
#
loop_
_entity.id
_entity.type
_entity.pdbx_description
1 polymer ?
#
loop_
_entity_poly.entity_id
_entity_poly.type
_entity_poly.pdbx_seq_one_letter_code
_entity_poly.pdbx_strand_id
1 'polypeptide(L)'
;MTRVELTEGAATPGQRRLVAIGTALLHRVWPGIALRTFTLTDDDAVLLVQPVRGGVSLFVAADESVMFYASSVEPGAALELFRSGERTDPARFDPEEEA
;
A
#
# COMPACT_ATOMS: atom_id res chain seq x y z
N MET A 1 -1.88 1.88 20.69
CA MET A 1 -2.56 2.63 19.61
C MET A 1 -1.51 3.47 18.92
N THR A 2 -0.89 2.90 17.90
CA THR A 2 0.13 3.58 17.09
C THR A 2 -0.57 4.53 16.13
N ARG A 3 -0.22 5.82 16.17
CA ARG A 3 -0.71 6.82 15.21
C ARG A 3 0.06 6.64 13.90
N VAL A 4 -0.66 6.53 12.80
CA VAL A 4 -0.05 6.53 11.46
C VAL A 4 0.29 7.99 11.10
N GLU A 5 1.58 8.30 10.97
CA GLU A 5 2.02 9.59 10.44
C GLU A 5 2.13 9.50 8.92
N LEU A 6 1.13 10.06 8.23
CA LEU A 6 1.05 10.08 6.79
C LEU A 6 1.34 11.50 6.29
N THR A 7 2.29 11.62 5.36
CA THR A 7 2.54 12.89 4.67
C THR A 7 2.13 12.78 3.21
N GLU A 8 1.20 13.65 2.77
CA GLU A 8 0.95 13.89 1.35
C GLU A 8 2.02 14.88 0.83
N GLY A 9 2.94 14.43 -0.02
CA GLY A 9 3.95 15.31 -0.65
C GLY A 9 5.40 14.81 -0.58
N ALA A 10 6.32 15.63 -1.15
CA ALA A 10 7.79 15.48 -1.28
C ALA A 10 8.37 14.06 -1.08
N ALA A 11 7.87 13.06 -1.83
CA ALA A 11 8.41 11.71 -1.82
C ALA A 11 9.86 11.71 -2.30
N THR A 12 10.73 10.94 -1.63
CA THR A 12 12.11 10.70 -2.11
C THR A 12 12.10 9.96 -3.46
N PRO A 13 13.21 9.94 -4.22
CA PRO A 13 13.28 9.12 -5.44
C PRO A 13 12.96 7.64 -5.19
N GLY A 14 13.38 7.09 -4.05
CA GLY A 14 13.03 5.72 -3.63
C GLY A 14 11.54 5.55 -3.43
N GLN A 15 10.90 6.41 -2.63
CA GLN A 15 9.46 6.35 -2.39
C GLN A 15 8.63 6.56 -3.67
N ARG A 16 9.09 7.38 -4.62
CA ARG A 16 8.43 7.51 -5.94
C ARG A 16 8.46 6.19 -6.73
N ARG A 17 9.55 5.42 -6.63
CA ARG A 17 9.62 4.07 -7.21
C ARG A 17 8.63 3.13 -6.52
N LEU A 18 8.53 3.18 -5.19
CA LEU A 18 7.56 2.37 -4.44
C LEU A 18 6.11 2.69 -4.83
N VAL A 19 5.79 3.98 -5.02
CA VAL A 19 4.48 4.40 -5.53
C VAL A 19 4.22 3.80 -6.91
N ALA A 20 5.20 3.80 -7.82
CA ALA A 20 5.04 3.22 -9.14
C ALA A 20 4.79 1.70 -9.08
N ILE A 21 5.50 0.98 -8.20
CA ILE A 21 5.31 -0.46 -7.98
C ILE A 21 3.90 -0.76 -7.47
N GLY A 22 3.47 -0.09 -6.39
CA GLY A 22 2.14 -0.30 -5.82
C GLY A 22 1.01 0.07 -6.80
N THR A 23 1.20 1.15 -7.57
CA THR A 23 0.23 1.56 -8.60
C THR A 23 0.11 0.50 -9.69
N ALA A 24 1.25 -0.02 -10.18
CA ALA A 24 1.25 -1.06 -11.20
C ALA A 24 0.54 -2.34 -10.73
N LEU A 25 0.77 -2.78 -9.49
CA LEU A 25 0.10 -3.95 -8.91
C LEU A 25 -1.42 -3.74 -8.82
N LEU A 26 -1.86 -2.62 -8.26
CA LEU A 26 -3.30 -2.33 -8.15
C LEU A 26 -3.97 -2.14 -9.51
N HIS A 27 -3.26 -1.65 -10.52
CA HIS A 27 -3.79 -1.53 -11.89
C HIS A 27 -3.91 -2.87 -12.63
N ARG A 28 -3.21 -3.93 -12.22
CA ARG A 28 -3.43 -5.28 -12.76
C ARG A 28 -4.81 -5.81 -12.37
N VAL A 29 -5.18 -5.61 -11.11
CA VAL A 29 -6.47 -6.08 -10.55
C VAL A 29 -7.61 -5.11 -10.91
N TRP A 30 -7.37 -3.80 -10.77
CA TRP A 30 -8.35 -2.74 -11.00
C TRP A 30 -7.78 -1.65 -11.92
N PRO A 31 -7.84 -1.86 -13.25
CA PRO A 31 -7.38 -0.87 -14.22
C PRO A 31 -8.05 0.49 -14.02
N GLY A 32 -7.25 1.56 -13.97
CA GLY A 32 -7.74 2.93 -13.84
C GLY A 32 -8.22 3.35 -12.44
N ILE A 33 -7.98 2.53 -11.41
CA ILE A 33 -8.29 2.90 -10.02
C ILE A 33 -7.57 4.21 -9.64
N ALA A 34 -8.33 5.12 -9.00
CA ALA A 34 -7.80 6.38 -8.50
C ALA A 34 -7.19 6.17 -7.10
N LEU A 35 -5.92 6.52 -6.93
CA LEU A 35 -5.16 6.29 -5.71
C LEU A 35 -4.66 7.63 -5.14
N ARG A 36 -4.75 7.76 -3.81
CA ARG A 36 -3.95 8.69 -3.03
C ARG A 36 -2.71 7.99 -2.51
N THR A 37 -1.63 8.73 -2.37
CA THR A 37 -0.32 8.19 -1.98
C THR A 37 0.20 8.99 -0.80
N PHE A 38 0.68 8.29 0.21
CA PHE A 38 1.24 8.87 1.43
C PHE A 38 2.61 8.26 1.69
N THR A 39 3.56 9.06 2.16
CA THR A 39 4.84 8.55 2.66
C THR A 39 4.72 8.18 4.14
N LEU A 40 5.40 7.10 4.54
CA LEU A 40 5.60 6.72 5.93
C LEU A 40 7.00 7.18 6.33
N THR A 41 7.06 8.28 7.08
CA THR A 41 8.33 8.96 7.39
C THR A 41 9.30 8.11 8.20
N ASP A 42 8.77 7.22 9.05
CA ASP A 42 9.59 6.37 9.92
C ASP A 42 10.03 5.04 9.28
N ASP A 43 9.43 4.64 8.16
CA ASP A 43 9.52 3.27 7.63
C ASP A 43 10.15 3.16 6.23
N ASP A 44 10.59 4.29 5.64
CA ASP A 44 11.05 4.37 4.23
C ASP A 44 10.06 3.69 3.24
N ALA A 45 8.78 3.73 3.59
CA ALA A 45 7.70 3.04 2.91
C ALA A 45 6.66 4.04 2.37
N VAL A 46 5.73 3.54 1.58
CA VAL A 46 4.57 4.31 1.11
C VAL A 46 3.27 3.55 1.34
N LEU A 47 2.18 4.30 1.49
CA LEU A 47 0.81 3.80 1.56
C LEU A 47 0.03 4.34 0.37
N LEU A 48 -0.59 3.45 -0.41
CA LEU A 48 -1.53 3.78 -1.46
C LEU A 48 -2.94 3.48 -0.96
N VAL A 49 -3.87 4.43 -1.15
CA VAL A 49 -5.27 4.31 -0.68
C VAL A 49 -6.21 4.69 -1.80
N GLN A 50 -7.22 3.86 -2.05
CA GLN A 50 -8.38 4.28 -2.84
C GLN A 50 -9.35 5.03 -1.90
N PRO A 51 -9.59 6.34 -2.09
CA PRO A 51 -10.29 7.18 -1.12
C PRO A 51 -11.82 7.06 -1.24
N VAL A 52 -12.36 5.84 -1.17
CA VAL A 52 -13.80 5.53 -1.24
C VAL A 52 -14.17 4.50 -0.17
N ARG A 53 -15.46 4.46 0.22
CA ARG A 53 -15.97 3.43 1.13
C ARG A 53 -15.85 2.05 0.48
N GLY A 54 -15.27 1.08 1.21
CA GLY A 54 -15.00 -0.25 0.67
C GLY A 54 -13.78 -0.31 -0.25
N GLY A 55 -13.03 0.78 -0.37
CA GLY A 55 -11.81 0.83 -1.17
C GLY A 55 -10.68 0.00 -0.58
N VAL A 56 -9.56 0.01 -1.30
CA VAL A 56 -8.37 -0.77 -0.99
C VAL A 56 -7.25 0.08 -0.43
N SER A 57 -6.33 -0.56 0.28
CA SER A 57 -5.10 0.06 0.74
C SER A 57 -3.92 -0.90 0.62
N LEU A 58 -2.76 -0.35 0.27
CA LEU A 58 -1.55 -1.11 0.00
C LEU A 58 -0.33 -0.39 0.59
N PHE A 59 0.33 -1.04 1.53
CA PHE A 59 1.68 -0.64 1.94
C PHE A 59 2.71 -1.21 0.97
N VAL A 60 3.74 -0.43 0.66
CA VAL A 60 4.91 -0.86 -0.12
C VAL A 60 6.17 -0.50 0.67
N ALA A 61 6.93 -1.52 1.06
CA ALA A 61 8.17 -1.39 1.81
C ALA A 61 9.36 -1.04 0.90
N ALA A 62 10.47 -0.60 1.51
CA ALA A 62 11.70 -0.26 0.80
C ALA A 62 12.32 -1.44 0.01
N ASP A 63 12.08 -2.68 0.44
CA ASP A 63 12.48 -3.91 -0.25
C ASP A 63 11.47 -4.35 -1.34
N GLU A 64 10.52 -3.48 -1.70
CA GLU A 64 9.47 -3.68 -2.69
C GLU A 64 8.41 -4.72 -2.31
N SER A 65 8.52 -5.34 -1.13
CA SER A 65 7.46 -6.18 -0.59
C SER A 65 6.22 -5.35 -0.23
N VAL A 66 5.04 -5.95 -0.35
CA VAL A 66 3.77 -5.23 -0.19
C VAL A 66 2.91 -5.86 0.88
N MET A 67 1.99 -5.08 1.45
CA MET A 67 0.93 -5.61 2.31
C MET A 67 -0.40 -4.94 1.96
N PHE A 68 -1.32 -5.73 1.42
CA PHE A 68 -2.69 -5.32 1.19
C PHE A 68 -3.48 -5.38 2.49
N TYR A 69 -4.37 -4.42 2.71
CA TYR A 69 -5.39 -4.54 3.74
C TYR A 69 -6.73 -3.97 3.26
N ALA A 70 -7.80 -4.62 3.72
CA ALA A 70 -9.16 -4.17 3.44
C ALA A 70 -9.48 -2.91 4.26
N SER A 71 -10.32 -2.04 3.72
CA SER A 71 -10.76 -0.80 4.39
C SER A 71 -11.55 -1.00 5.70
N SER A 72 -11.92 -2.24 6.04
CA SER A 72 -12.50 -2.59 7.35
C SER A 72 -11.45 -2.70 8.47
N VAL A 73 -10.17 -2.80 8.12
CA VAL A 73 -9.06 -2.86 9.09
C VAL A 73 -8.67 -1.45 9.50
N GLU A 74 -8.50 -1.23 10.82
CA GLU A 74 -8.05 0.05 11.37
C GLU A 74 -6.61 0.35 10.91
N PRO A 75 -6.30 1.57 10.42
CA PRO A 75 -4.98 1.87 9.84
C PRO A 75 -3.80 1.67 10.79
N GLY A 76 -3.94 1.98 12.08
CA GLY A 76 -2.89 1.76 13.09
C GLY A 76 -2.57 0.28 13.28
N ALA A 77 -3.60 -0.56 13.40
CA ALA A 77 -3.45 -2.02 13.46
C ALA A 77 -2.83 -2.60 12.18
N ALA A 78 -3.23 -2.10 11.00
CA ALA A 78 -2.61 -2.52 9.74
C ALA A 78 -1.13 -2.14 9.68
N LEU A 79 -0.77 -0.94 10.15
CA LEU A 79 0.63 -0.51 10.23
C LEU A 79 1.45 -1.38 11.20
N GLU A 80 0.88 -1.78 12.33
CA GLU A 80 1.55 -2.69 13.27
C GLU A 80 1.85 -4.05 12.64
N LEU A 81 0.90 -4.63 11.87
CA LEU A 81 1.11 -5.87 11.11
C LEU A 81 2.19 -5.72 10.03
N PHE A 82 2.16 -4.60 9.30
CA PHE A 82 3.18 -4.29 8.30
C PHE A 82 4.57 -4.19 8.95
N ARG A 83 4.68 -3.50 10.08
CA ARG A 83 5.93 -3.38 10.85
C ARG A 83 6.40 -4.71 11.46
N SER A 84 5.49 -5.63 11.77
CA SER A 84 5.86 -6.98 12.21
C SER A 84 6.31 -7.91 11.09
N GLY A 85 6.26 -7.47 9.83
CA GLY A 85 6.72 -8.24 8.67
C GLY A 85 5.62 -8.97 7.91
N GLU A 86 4.33 -8.72 8.18
CA GLU A 86 3.24 -9.29 7.41
C GLU A 86 3.29 -8.77 5.96
N ARG A 87 3.23 -9.66 4.97
CA ARG A 87 3.29 -9.30 3.55
C ARG A 87 2.24 -10.07 2.76
N THR A 88 1.80 -9.45 1.66
CA THR A 88 0.94 -10.06 0.66
C THR A 88 1.81 -10.56 -0.47
N ASP A 89 1.64 -11.83 -0.84
CA ASP A 89 2.27 -12.40 -2.04
C ASP A 89 1.85 -11.59 -3.28
N PRO A 90 2.81 -11.06 -4.08
CA PRO A 90 2.50 -10.34 -5.31
C PRO A 90 1.65 -11.14 -6.31
N ALA A 91 1.68 -12.47 -6.30
CA ALA A 91 0.85 -13.31 -7.16
C ALA A 91 -0.65 -13.07 -6.97
N ARG A 92 -1.07 -12.62 -5.77
CA ARG A 92 -2.48 -12.27 -5.49
C ARG A 92 -2.99 -11.04 -6.24
N PHE A 93 -2.11 -10.31 -6.91
CA PHE A 93 -2.48 -9.18 -7.77
C PHE A 93 -2.57 -9.57 -9.24
N ASP A 94 -2.34 -10.85 -9.57
CA ASP A 94 -2.51 -11.35 -10.92
C ASP A 94 -3.95 -11.88 -11.09
N PRO A 95 -4.72 -11.34 -12.07
CA PRO A 95 -6.15 -11.66 -12.23
C PRO A 95 -6.43 -13.10 -12.69
N GLU A 96 -5.39 -13.90 -12.97
CA GLU A 96 -5.51 -15.30 -13.41
C GLU A 96 -5.50 -16.31 -12.25
N GLU A 97 -5.34 -15.88 -10.99
CA GLU A 97 -5.37 -16.79 -9.82
C GLU A 97 -6.78 -17.33 -9.45
N GLU A 98 -7.84 -16.88 -10.13
CA GLU A 98 -9.22 -17.42 -9.99
C GLU A 98 -9.64 -18.33 -11.16
N ALA A 99 -8.76 -19.24 -11.61
CA ALA A 99 -9.11 -20.32 -12.54
C ALA A 99 -9.28 -21.68 -11.85
#